data_AF-A0A7C9UUV0-F1
#
_entry.id   AF-A0A7C9UUV0-F1
#
_cell.length_a   1.000
_cell.length_b   1.000
_cell.length_c   1.000
_cell.angle_alpha   90.00
_cell.angle_beta   90.00
_cell.angle_gamma   90.00
#
_symmetry.space_group_name_H-M   'P 1'
#
loop_
_entity.id
_entity.type
_entity.pdbx_description
1 polymer ?
#
loop_
_entity_poly.entity_id
_entity_poly.type
_entity_poly.pdbx_seq_one_letter_code
_entity_poly.pdbx_strand_id
1 'polypeptide(L)'
;MLKLAWFFVYIFKYLLGGILLGALLGVIFPPAGGILFLLCILGGFSAAWEEAGNRAGSSSASDVDAEIEGFEEALRKARRNLM
;
A
#
# COMPACT_ATOMS: atom_id res chain seq x y z
N MET A 1 -2.42 11.37 -10.11
CA MET A 1 -0.99 11.12 -9.86
C MET A 1 -0.72 10.30 -8.60
N LEU A 2 -1.49 10.46 -7.51
CA LEU A 2 -1.29 9.69 -6.26
C LEU A 2 -1.33 8.15 -6.42
N LYS A 3 -2.26 7.62 -7.23
CA LYS A 3 -2.33 6.17 -7.56
C LYS A 3 -1.03 5.62 -8.12
N LEU A 4 -0.40 6.37 -9.02
CA LEU A 4 0.82 5.93 -9.70
C LEU A 4 2.01 5.87 -8.73
N ALA A 5 2.11 6.82 -7.81
CA ALA A 5 3.13 6.82 -6.77
C ALA A 5 2.99 5.61 -5.82
N TRP A 6 1.77 5.33 -5.35
CA TRP A 6 1.49 4.15 -4.54
C TRP A 6 1.74 2.85 -5.28
N PHE A 7 1.38 2.79 -6.56
CA PHE A 7 1.67 1.64 -7.42
C PHE A 7 3.16 1.33 -7.48
N PHE A 8 4.03 2.33 -7.66
CA PHE A 8 5.49 2.10 -7.63
C PHE A 8 5.97 1.59 -6.27
N VAL A 9 5.46 2.11 -5.15
CA VAL A 9 5.83 1.63 -3.81
C VAL A 9 5.44 0.15 -3.63
N TYR A 10 4.24 -0.23 -4.06
CA TYR A 10 3.77 -1.61 -3.94
C TYR A 10 4.49 -2.56 -4.90
N ILE A 11 4.72 -2.13 -6.15
CA ILE A 11 5.41 -2.99 -7.11
C ILE A 11 6.83 -3.30 -6.65
N PHE A 12 7.54 -2.32 -6.06
CA PHE A 12 8.85 -2.54 -5.47
C PHE A 12 8.80 -3.55 -4.33
N LYS A 13 7.77 -3.51 -3.46
CA LYS A 13 7.61 -4.49 -2.37
C LYS A 13 7.43 -5.92 -2.90
N TYR A 14 6.58 -6.11 -3.90
CA TYR A 14 6.35 -7.42 -4.51
C TYR A 14 7.56 -7.90 -5.32
N LEU A 15 8.25 -6.99 -6.00
CA LEU A 15 9.50 -7.29 -6.71
C LEU A 15 10.57 -7.78 -5.73
N LEU A 16 10.75 -7.09 -4.60
CA LEU A 16 11.74 -7.47 -3.59
C LEU A 16 11.44 -8.84 -2.96
N GLY A 17 10.16 -9.13 -2.69
CA GLY A 17 9.72 -10.45 -2.24
C GLY A 17 9.95 -11.55 -3.27
N GLY A 18 9.64 -11.27 -4.54
CA GLY A 18 9.89 -12.18 -5.66
C GLY A 18 11.39 -12.46 -5.89
N ILE A 19 12.25 -11.44 -5.75
CA ILE A 19 13.71 -11.59 -5.82
C ILE A 19 14.20 -12.47 -4.68
N LEU A 20 13.75 -12.25 -3.44
CA LEU A 20 14.17 -13.05 -2.28
C LEU A 20 13.75 -14.52 -2.41
N LEU A 21 12.48 -14.78 -2.75
CA LEU A 21 11.97 -16.14 -2.94
C LEU A 21 12.62 -16.82 -4.15
N GLY A 22 12.76 -16.08 -5.26
CA GLY A 22 13.39 -16.56 -6.48
C GLY A 22 14.87 -16.84 -6.30
N ALA A 23 15.60 -16.03 -5.53
CA ALA A 23 17.01 -16.27 -5.20
C ALA A 23 17.16 -17.48 -4.27
N LEU A 24 16.31 -17.60 -3.24
CA LEU A 24 16.34 -18.73 -2.32
C LEU A 24 16.13 -20.07 -3.03
N LEU A 25 15.13 -20.12 -3.92
CA LEU A 25 14.82 -21.32 -4.71
C LEU A 25 15.75 -21.49 -5.90
N GLY A 26 16.27 -20.41 -6.47
CA GLY A 26 17.23 -20.42 -7.57
C GLY A 26 18.60 -20.99 -7.19
N VAL A 27 19.01 -20.87 -5.92
CA VAL A 27 20.23 -21.52 -5.41
C VAL A 27 20.12 -23.05 -5.42
N ILE A 28 18.92 -23.59 -5.17
CA ILE A 28 18.68 -25.04 -5.08
C ILE A 28 18.25 -25.61 -6.45
N PHE A 29 17.42 -24.86 -7.18
CA PHE A 29 16.83 -25.25 -8.45
C PHE A 29 16.71 -24.02 -9.38
N PRO A 30 17.78 -23.68 -10.14
CA PRO A 30 17.85 -22.47 -10.96
C PRO A 30 16.65 -22.24 -11.91
N PRO A 31 16.10 -23.26 -12.59
CA PRO A 31 14.94 -23.08 -13.46
C PRO A 31 13.67 -22.70 -12.68
N ALA A 32 13.50 -23.26 -11.48
CA ALA A 32 12.32 -22.99 -10.65
C ALA A 32 12.37 -21.57 -10.06
N GLY A 33 13.55 -21.10 -9.67
CA GLY A 33 13.74 -19.72 -9.22
C GLY A 33 13.33 -18.68 -10.27
N GLY A 34 13.71 -18.91 -11.54
CA GLY A 34 13.32 -18.05 -12.65
C GLY A 34 11.81 -18.04 -12.93
N ILE A 35 11.17 -19.21 -12.91
CA ILE A 35 9.71 -19.33 -13.13
C ILE A 35 8.94 -18.66 -11.99
N LEU A 36 9.33 -18.87 -10.74
CA LEU A 36 8.71 -18.23 -9.58
C LEU A 36 8.86 -16.73 -9.60
N PHE A 37 10.04 -16.23 -9.98
CA PHE A 37 10.27 -14.80 -10.15
C PHE A 37 9.30 -14.20 -11.20
N LEU A 38 9.12 -14.88 -12.33
CA LEU A 38 8.17 -14.48 -13.38
C LEU A 38 6.72 -14.46 -12.87
N LEU A 39 6.31 -15.50 -12.14
CA LEU A 39 4.97 -15.59 -11.54
C LEU A 39 4.75 -14.46 -10.50
N CYS A 40 5.77 -14.15 -9.69
CA CYS A 40 5.72 -13.05 -8.73
C CYS A 40 5.63 -11.68 -9.42
N ILE A 41 6.29 -11.47 -10.56
CA ILE A 41 6.15 -10.22 -11.32
C ILE A 41 4.74 -10.11 -11.90
N LEU A 42 4.24 -11.14 -12.58
CA LEU A 42 2.92 -11.11 -13.22
C LEU A 42 1.79 -10.97 -12.19
N GLY A 43 1.81 -11.78 -11.13
CA GLY A 43 0.82 -11.70 -10.05
C GLY A 43 0.97 -10.44 -9.20
N GLY A 44 2.20 -10.06 -8.87
CA GLY A 44 2.52 -8.87 -8.08
C GLY A 44 2.16 -7.57 -8.79
N PHE A 45 2.23 -7.51 -10.12
CA PHE A 45 1.80 -6.35 -10.90
C PHE A 45 0.29 -6.11 -10.77
N SER A 46 -0.52 -7.16 -10.91
CA SER A 46 -1.98 -7.06 -10.75
C SER A 46 -2.37 -6.70 -9.31
N ALA A 47 -1.75 -7.35 -8.32
CA ALA A 47 -2.00 -7.08 -6.91
C ALA A 47 -1.58 -5.66 -6.50
N ALA A 48 -0.41 -5.19 -6.97
CA ALA A 48 0.05 -3.82 -6.72
C ALA A 48 -0.89 -2.78 -7.31
N TRP A 49 -1.50 -3.06 -8.48
CA TRP A 49 -2.46 -2.16 -9.13
C TRP A 49 -3.78 -2.07 -8.36
N GLU A 50 -4.32 -3.20 -7.94
CA GLU A 50 -5.56 -3.26 -7.15
C GLU A 50 -5.39 -2.55 -5.79
N GLU A 51 -4.27 -2.78 -5.11
CA GLU A 51 -4.01 -2.23 -3.79
C GLU A 51 -3.66 -0.73 -3.82
N ALA A 52 -2.93 -0.27 -4.84
CA ALA A 52 -2.76 1.15 -5.12
C ALA A 52 -4.09 1.83 -5.46
N GLY A 53 -4.98 1.10 -6.14
CA GLY A 53 -6.35 1.49 -6.42
C GLY A 53 -7.17 1.74 -5.15
N ASN A 54 -7.13 0.78 -4.22
CA ASN A 54 -7.84 0.83 -2.94
C ASN A 54 -7.32 1.94 -2.03
N ARG A 55 -6.00 2.12 -1.89
CA ARG A 55 -5.42 3.16 -1.02
C ARG A 55 -5.66 4.58 -1.52
N ALA A 56 -5.63 4.77 -2.83
CA ALA A 56 -5.95 6.08 -3.40
C ALA A 56 -7.46 6.37 -3.41
N GLY A 57 -8.30 5.33 -3.33
CA GLY A 57 -9.74 5.46 -3.11
C GLY A 57 -10.12 5.66 -1.65
N SER A 58 -9.39 5.04 -0.71
CA SER A 58 -9.64 5.15 0.73
C SER A 58 -9.11 6.44 1.34
N SER A 59 -8.43 7.29 0.56
CA SER A 59 -8.11 8.67 0.97
C SER A 59 -9.30 9.63 0.72
N SER A 60 -10.47 9.12 0.31
CA SER A 60 -11.66 9.94 0.05
C SER A 60 -12.47 10.19 1.33
N ALA A 61 -12.41 11.45 1.76
CA ALA A 61 -13.41 12.17 2.56
C ALA A 61 -13.66 11.70 4.01
N SER A 62 -13.82 10.41 4.30
CA SER A 62 -14.26 9.97 5.65
C SER A 62 -13.25 10.24 6.76
N ASP A 63 -11.95 10.09 6.47
CA ASP A 63 -10.90 10.33 7.47
C ASP A 63 -10.70 11.83 7.73
N VAL A 64 -10.93 12.66 6.71
CA VAL A 64 -10.84 14.12 6.84
C VAL A 64 -12.07 14.66 7.57
N ASP A 65 -13.27 14.18 7.27
CA ASP A 65 -14.49 14.57 7.97
C ASP A 65 -14.46 14.14 9.44
N ALA A 66 -13.91 12.95 9.74
CA ALA A 66 -13.74 12.47 11.11
C ALA A 66 -12.71 13.31 11.91
N GLU A 67 -11.60 13.73 11.26
CA GLU A 67 -10.64 14.65 11.90
C GLU A 67 -11.24 16.04 12.12
N ILE A 68 -12.07 16.54 11.19
CA ILE A 68 -12.75 17.84 11.33
C ILE A 68 -13.77 17.81 12.47
N GLU A 69 -14.61 16.77 12.55
CA GLU A 69 -15.55 16.59 13.68
C GLU A 69 -14.81 16.53 15.03
N GLY A 70 -13.70 15.79 15.09
CA GLY A 70 -12.88 15.71 16.30
C GLY A 70 -12.27 17.06 16.71
N PHE A 71 -11.85 17.88 15.75
CA PHE A 71 -11.34 19.23 15.98
C PHE A 71 -12.42 20.17 16.52
N GLU A 72 -13.62 20.12 15.94
CA GLU A 72 -14.75 20.96 16.33
C GLU A 72 -15.22 20.62 17.75
N GLU A 73 -15.19 19.34 18.11
CA GLU A 73 -15.56 18.89 19.45
C GLU A 73 -14.52 19.27 20.52
N ALA A 74 -13.24 19.24 20.16
CA ALA A 74 -12.14 19.73 21.00
C ALA A 74 -12.26 21.25 21.24
N LEU A 75 -12.55 22.04 20.20
CA LEU A 75 -12.79 23.48 20.31
C LEU A 75 -13.99 23.80 21.21
N ARG A 76 -15.08 23.04 21.07
CA ARG A 76 -16.29 23.18 21.91
C ARG A 76 -16.03 22.86 23.39
N LYS A 77 -15.14 21.90 23.68
CA LYS A 77 -14.70 21.60 25.06
C LYS A 77 -13.78 22.68 25.61
N ALA A 78 -12.80 23.13 24.82
CA ALA A 78 -11.88 24.20 25.22
C ALA A 78 -12.62 25.50 25.54
N ARG A 79 -13.60 25.88 24.70
CA ARG A 79 -14.44 27.06 24.93
C ARG A 79 -15.27 26.97 26.21
N ARG A 80 -15.75 25.78 26.59
CA ARG A 80 -16.51 25.56 27.84
C ARG A 80 -15.66 25.58 29.11
N ASN A 81 -14.38 25.23 29.02
CA ASN A 81 -13.45 25.29 30.15
C ASN A 81 -12.79 26.67 30.32
N LEU A 82 -12.93 27.55 29.33
CA LEU A 82 -12.45 28.94 29.36
C LEU A 82 -13.52 29.94 29.87
N MET A 83 -14.77 29.51 30.04
CA MET A 83 -15.82 30.22 30.77
C MET A 83 -15.88 29.70 32.21
#